data_AF-A0A6B0D3J7-F1
#
_entry.id   AF-A0A6B0D3J7-F1
#
_cell.length_a   1.000
_cell.length_b   1.000
_cell.length_c   1.000
_cell.angle_alpha   90.00
_cell.angle_beta   90.00
_cell.angle_gamma   90.00
#
_symmetry.space_group_name_H-M   'P 1'
#
loop_
_entity.id
_entity.type
_entity.pdbx_description
1 polymer ?
#
loop_
_entity_poly.entity_id
_entity_poly.type
_entity_poly.pdbx_seq_one_letter_code
_entity_poly.pdbx_strand_id
1 'polypeptide(L)'
;MYDNDINYDRNKKEKFENNYFSKSVMRFKNIGNGIAKNVKITYKHIDGLNYLKNLNSEIMPPLNHIFKIVNENEENHIARIGANYPEGNGVYSFEINKGGNYSQYSYRFINNDGYFEIPLNKKDMYILNYSIYHSNPRELKYPLIEFKFEYQDLYDNYYEENIFVSISNHALRHKPDEESITIRAMLDEFTIDKIEKLNRITRENYQHDSFYS
;
A
#
# COMPACT_ATOMS: atom_id res chain seq x y z
N MET A 1 -22.57 35.96 12.05
CA MET A 1 -22.12 34.73 12.75
C MET A 1 -21.87 33.66 11.69
N TYR A 2 -20.67 33.58 11.14
CA TYR A 2 -20.24 32.54 10.20
C TYR A 2 -18.73 32.35 10.34
N ASP A 3 -18.29 31.63 11.38
CA ASP A 3 -16.86 31.31 11.59
C ASP A 3 -16.62 29.90 12.16
N ASN A 4 -17.67 29.06 12.26
CA ASN A 4 -17.57 27.75 12.93
C ASN A 4 -17.39 26.55 12.00
N ASP A 5 -17.74 26.65 10.70
CA ASP A 5 -17.68 25.48 9.81
C ASP A 5 -16.27 25.23 9.23
N ILE A 6 -15.51 26.29 8.94
CA ILE A 6 -14.15 26.17 8.39
C ILE A 6 -13.17 25.58 9.42
N ASN A 7 -13.34 25.93 10.71
CA ASN A 7 -12.50 25.43 11.80
C ASN A 7 -12.80 23.97 12.19
N TYR A 8 -14.05 23.53 12.04
CA TYR A 8 -14.44 22.14 12.35
C TYR A 8 -13.81 21.16 11.35
N ASP A 9 -13.80 21.53 10.06
CA ASP A 9 -13.26 20.71 8.97
C ASP A 9 -11.72 20.64 9.00
N ARG A 10 -11.06 21.77 9.33
CA ARG A 10 -9.60 21.83 9.49
C ARG A 10 -9.10 20.95 10.63
N ASN A 11 -9.81 20.97 11.78
CA ASN A 11 -9.49 20.13 12.94
C ASN A 11 -9.71 18.63 12.66
N LYS A 12 -10.71 18.24 11.85
CA LYS A 12 -10.90 16.85 11.42
C LYS A 12 -9.81 16.40 10.46
N LYS A 13 -9.45 17.23 9.48
CA LYS A 13 -8.37 16.96 8.53
C LYS A 13 -7.01 16.82 9.23
N GLU A 14 -6.67 17.74 10.13
CA GLU A 14 -5.45 17.64 10.94
C GLU A 14 -5.46 16.40 11.85
N LYS A 15 -6.59 16.05 12.47
CA LYS A 15 -6.70 14.80 13.25
C LYS A 15 -6.54 13.55 12.39
N PHE A 16 -7.04 13.56 11.16
CA PHE A 16 -6.93 12.43 10.24
C PHE A 16 -5.50 12.26 9.70
N GLU A 17 -4.89 13.36 9.24
CA GLU A 17 -3.52 13.39 8.70
C GLU A 17 -2.46 13.13 9.79
N ASN A 18 -2.66 13.61 11.02
CA ASN A 18 -1.70 13.46 12.12
C ASN A 18 -1.83 12.17 12.95
N ASN A 19 -2.89 11.36 12.78
CA ASN A 19 -3.13 10.25 13.71
C ASN A 19 -2.97 8.84 13.12
N TYR A 20 -3.43 8.58 11.90
CA TYR A 20 -3.43 7.21 11.38
C TYR A 20 -2.32 6.96 10.37
N PHE A 21 -2.19 7.77 9.33
CA PHE A 21 -1.18 7.54 8.28
C PHE A 21 0.26 7.75 8.74
N SER A 22 0.49 8.82 9.50
CA SER A 22 1.81 9.22 9.98
C SER A 22 2.33 8.35 11.13
N LYS A 23 1.47 7.54 11.75
CA LYS A 23 1.82 6.63 12.86
C LYS A 23 1.83 5.16 12.46
N SER A 24 1.47 4.81 11.23
CA SER A 24 1.47 3.43 10.77
C SER A 24 2.90 2.90 10.67
N VAL A 25 3.17 1.79 11.34
CA VAL A 25 4.47 1.11 11.35
C VAL A 25 4.29 -0.38 11.07
N MET A 26 5.24 -0.97 10.37
CA MET A 26 5.40 -2.41 10.24
C MET A 26 6.34 -2.90 11.34
N ARG A 27 5.88 -3.89 12.11
CA ARG A 27 6.65 -4.52 13.17
C ARG A 27 7.18 -5.86 12.69
N PHE A 28 8.48 -6.04 12.81
CA PHE A 28 9.16 -7.29 12.49
C PHE A 28 9.81 -7.84 13.75
N LYS A 29 9.84 -9.16 13.83
CA LYS A 29 10.48 -9.94 14.90
C LYS A 29 11.16 -11.15 14.27
N ASN A 30 12.01 -11.82 15.04
CA ASN A 30 12.64 -13.08 14.64
C ASN A 30 13.52 -13.00 13.38
N ILE A 31 14.30 -11.92 13.21
CA ILE A 31 15.31 -11.88 12.15
C ILE A 31 16.54 -12.68 12.61
N GLY A 32 16.89 -13.70 11.83
CA GLY A 32 18.00 -14.60 12.12
C GLY A 32 17.75 -15.49 13.34
N ASN A 33 18.72 -16.34 13.64
CA ASN A 33 18.67 -17.21 14.81
C ASN A 33 19.49 -16.60 15.97
N GLY A 34 18.79 -16.00 16.94
CA GLY A 34 19.41 -15.38 18.13
C GLY A 34 19.76 -13.90 17.96
N ILE A 35 20.85 -13.58 17.24
CA ILE A 35 21.26 -12.19 16.98
C ILE A 35 21.61 -12.03 15.50
N ALA A 36 21.01 -11.01 14.87
CA ALA A 36 21.38 -10.55 13.55
C ALA A 36 22.30 -9.32 13.64
N LYS A 37 23.43 -9.35 12.92
CA LYS A 37 24.44 -8.30 12.83
C LYS A 37 24.37 -7.61 11.47
N ASN A 38 24.79 -6.35 11.42
CA ASN A 38 24.93 -5.57 10.19
C ASN A 38 23.68 -5.65 9.30
N VAL A 39 22.51 -5.54 9.93
CA VAL A 39 21.22 -5.71 9.28
C VAL A 39 20.96 -4.50 8.39
N LYS A 40 20.76 -4.74 7.12
CA LYS A 40 20.29 -3.78 6.13
C LYS A 40 18.93 -4.22 5.64
N ILE A 41 17.96 -3.32 5.74
CA ILE A 41 16.59 -3.57 5.35
C ILE A 41 16.25 -2.61 4.23
N THR A 42 15.86 -3.16 3.08
CA THR A 42 15.39 -2.39 1.94
C THR A 42 13.88 -2.56 1.83
N TYR A 43 13.15 -1.50 2.16
CA TYR A 43 11.71 -1.38 1.92
C TYR A 43 11.53 -0.85 0.49
N LYS A 44 11.17 -1.72 -0.44
CA LYS A 44 10.78 -1.33 -1.80
C LYS A 44 9.33 -0.89 -1.80
N HIS A 45 9.11 0.34 -2.26
CA HIS A 45 7.81 0.98 -2.29
C HIS A 45 6.93 0.41 -3.41
N ILE A 46 5.60 0.52 -3.21
CA ILE A 46 4.64 0.07 -4.22
C ILE A 46 4.78 0.97 -5.45
N ASP A 47 4.90 0.38 -6.63
CA ASP A 47 4.74 1.13 -7.89
C ASP A 47 3.26 1.45 -8.11
N GLY A 48 2.79 2.48 -7.40
CA GLY A 48 1.40 2.90 -7.39
C GLY A 48 0.90 3.28 -8.78
N LEU A 49 1.75 3.91 -9.60
CA LEU A 49 1.34 4.30 -10.94
C LEU A 49 1.10 3.09 -11.84
N ASN A 50 2.05 2.14 -11.87
CA ASN A 50 1.88 0.92 -12.65
C ASN A 50 0.69 0.10 -12.13
N TYR A 51 0.52 0.03 -10.80
CA TYR A 51 -0.64 -0.60 -10.18
C TYR A 51 -1.96 -0.03 -10.72
N LEU A 52 -2.14 1.30 -10.64
CA LEU A 52 -3.37 1.96 -11.09
C LEU A 52 -3.59 1.82 -12.61
N LYS A 53 -2.53 1.95 -13.44
CA LYS A 53 -2.62 1.76 -14.89
C LYS A 53 -3.13 0.37 -15.27
N ASN A 54 -2.74 -0.67 -14.51
CA ASN A 54 -3.15 -2.05 -14.77
C ASN A 54 -4.59 -2.39 -14.36
N LEU A 55 -5.31 -1.51 -13.64
CA LEU A 55 -6.68 -1.76 -13.18
C LEU A 55 -7.77 -1.41 -14.21
N ASN A 56 -7.41 -0.90 -15.40
CA ASN A 56 -8.27 -0.78 -16.61
C ASN A 56 -9.71 -0.22 -16.43
N SER A 57 -10.00 0.53 -15.37
CA SER A 57 -11.35 1.04 -15.09
C SER A 57 -11.37 2.57 -15.12
N GLU A 58 -12.05 3.14 -16.12
CA GLU A 58 -12.27 4.60 -16.26
C GLU A 58 -13.12 5.20 -15.14
N ILE A 59 -13.60 4.40 -14.18
CA ILE A 59 -14.40 4.87 -13.04
C ILE A 59 -13.99 4.05 -11.82
N MET A 60 -13.47 4.73 -10.80
CA MET A 60 -12.88 4.15 -9.60
C MET A 60 -13.68 4.57 -8.35
N PRO A 61 -14.66 3.79 -7.87
CA PRO A 61 -15.41 4.10 -6.64
C PRO A 61 -15.05 3.18 -5.46
N PRO A 62 -15.02 3.73 -4.23
CA PRO A 62 -16.28 4.02 -3.56
C PRO A 62 -16.52 5.49 -3.20
N LEU A 63 -15.83 6.43 -3.85
CA LEU A 63 -16.00 7.87 -3.57
C LEU A 63 -16.58 8.69 -4.74
N ASN A 64 -17.14 8.04 -5.77
CA ASN A 64 -17.61 8.71 -6.99
C ASN A 64 -16.56 9.64 -7.64
N HIS A 65 -15.27 9.42 -7.43
CA HIS A 65 -14.23 10.29 -7.97
C HIS A 65 -13.67 9.74 -9.27
N ILE A 66 -13.49 10.62 -10.26
CA ILE A 66 -12.72 10.30 -11.48
C ILE A 66 -11.27 10.69 -11.20
N PHE A 67 -10.40 9.70 -11.02
CA PHE A 67 -8.96 9.93 -10.88
C PHE A 67 -8.32 10.14 -12.25
N LYS A 68 -7.41 11.11 -12.33
CA LYS A 68 -6.59 11.40 -13.50
C LYS A 68 -5.14 11.59 -13.07
N ILE A 69 -4.23 11.11 -13.90
CA ILE A 69 -2.80 11.43 -13.76
C ILE A 69 -2.65 12.91 -14.13
N VAL A 70 -2.20 13.72 -13.17
CA VAL A 70 -2.06 15.17 -13.36
C VAL A 70 -0.64 15.52 -13.80
N ASN A 71 0.36 14.87 -13.21
CA ASN A 71 1.76 15.09 -13.55
C ASN A 71 2.59 13.85 -13.18
N GLU A 72 3.65 13.59 -13.94
CA GLU A 72 4.65 12.56 -13.66
C GLU A 72 6.03 13.24 -13.52
N ASN A 73 6.72 13.01 -12.40
CA ASN A 73 8.09 13.45 -12.21
C ASN A 73 9.01 12.23 -12.32
N GLU A 74 9.71 12.12 -13.45
CA GLU A 74 10.62 11.01 -13.73
C GLU A 74 11.84 10.99 -12.80
N GLU A 75 12.39 12.16 -12.45
CA GLU A 75 13.60 12.27 -11.63
C GLU A 75 13.37 11.80 -10.19
N ASN A 76 12.21 12.14 -9.63
CA ASN A 76 11.87 11.81 -8.25
C ASN A 76 11.02 10.53 -8.12
N HIS A 77 10.76 9.82 -9.23
CA HIS A 77 9.95 8.60 -9.23
C HIS A 77 8.58 8.79 -8.55
N ILE A 78 7.93 9.94 -8.78
CA ILE A 78 6.64 10.31 -8.17
C ILE A 78 5.64 10.68 -9.25
N ALA A 79 4.40 10.21 -9.09
CA ALA A 79 3.27 10.66 -9.88
C ALA A 79 2.24 11.39 -8.99
N ARG A 80 1.66 12.47 -9.52
CA ARG A 80 0.56 13.19 -8.87
C ARG A 80 -0.76 12.75 -9.49
N ILE A 81 -1.66 12.27 -8.64
CA ILE A 81 -3.02 11.89 -9.01
C ILE A 81 -3.96 12.99 -8.54
N GLY A 82 -4.83 13.45 -9.44
CA GLY A 82 -5.95 14.35 -9.15
C GLY A 82 -7.26 13.60 -9.25
N ALA A 83 -8.25 14.01 -8.47
CA ALA A 83 -9.58 13.43 -8.45
C ALA A 83 -10.60 14.57 -8.49
N ASN A 84 -11.52 14.51 -9.45
CA ASN A 84 -12.62 15.46 -9.55
C ASN A 84 -13.87 14.84 -8.91
N TYR A 85 -14.65 15.64 -8.17
CA TYR A 85 -16.03 15.29 -7.84
C TYR A 85 -16.87 15.31 -9.12
N PRO A 86 -17.88 14.42 -9.27
CA PRO A 86 -18.80 14.46 -10.40
C PRO A 86 -19.54 15.80 -10.49
N GLU A 87 -19.75 16.45 -9.34
CA GLU A 87 -20.50 17.69 -9.19
C GLU A 87 -19.61 18.95 -9.17
N GLY A 88 -18.32 18.84 -9.53
CA GLY A 88 -17.51 19.96 -10.02
C GLY A 88 -16.83 20.89 -9.01
N ASN A 89 -17.10 20.79 -7.71
CA ASN A 89 -16.62 21.81 -6.74
C ASN A 89 -15.44 21.38 -5.83
N GLY A 90 -14.76 20.26 -6.12
CA GLY A 90 -13.56 19.88 -5.39
C GLY A 90 -12.53 19.15 -6.24
N VAL A 91 -11.25 19.44 -5.98
CA VAL A 91 -10.11 18.71 -6.55
C VAL A 91 -9.34 18.11 -5.39
N TYR A 92 -9.45 16.79 -5.20
CA TYR A 92 -8.55 16.06 -4.30
C TYR A 92 -7.28 15.71 -5.09
N SER A 93 -6.10 15.88 -4.51
CA SER A 93 -4.87 15.42 -5.15
C SER A 93 -3.90 14.83 -4.14
N PHE A 94 -3.21 13.77 -4.54
CA PHE A 94 -2.21 13.10 -3.74
C PHE A 94 -1.06 12.62 -4.62
N GLU A 95 0.08 12.34 -3.99
CA GLU A 95 1.26 11.79 -4.66
C GLU A 95 1.38 10.30 -4.39
N ILE A 96 1.87 9.57 -5.39
CA ILE A 96 2.14 8.14 -5.33
C ILE A 96 3.56 7.87 -5.85
N ASN A 97 4.14 6.74 -5.45
CA ASN A 97 5.42 6.27 -5.97
C ASN A 97 5.25 5.72 -7.40
N LYS A 98 6.26 5.92 -8.25
CA LYS A 98 6.36 5.42 -9.63
C LYS A 98 7.74 4.81 -9.85
N GLY A 99 7.81 3.49 -9.96
CA GLY A 99 9.00 2.73 -10.32
C GLY A 99 10.18 2.83 -9.33
N GLY A 100 10.75 1.69 -8.94
CA GLY A 100 12.10 1.61 -8.37
C GLY A 100 12.38 2.31 -7.03
N ASN A 101 11.41 3.00 -6.42
CA ASN A 101 11.58 3.69 -5.16
C ASN A 101 11.78 2.72 -4.00
N TYR A 102 12.74 3.03 -3.12
CA TYR A 102 12.97 2.27 -1.90
C TYR A 102 13.45 3.17 -0.76
N SER A 103 13.22 2.72 0.47
CA SER A 103 13.81 3.24 1.69
C SER A 103 14.77 2.21 2.29
N GLN A 104 15.89 2.66 2.84
CA GLN A 104 16.88 1.80 3.48
C GLN A 104 16.99 2.10 4.97
N TYR A 105 17.03 1.04 5.77
CA TYR A 105 17.21 1.10 7.21
C TYR A 105 18.38 0.19 7.59
N SER A 106 19.28 0.70 8.42
CA SER A 106 20.47 -0.03 8.84
C SER A 106 20.53 -0.13 10.36
N TYR A 107 20.77 -1.33 10.84
CA TYR A 107 20.92 -1.63 12.26
C TYR A 107 22.21 -2.41 12.47
N ARG A 108 22.97 -2.02 13.50
CA ARG A 108 24.20 -2.73 13.83
C ARG A 108 23.90 -4.13 14.37
N PHE A 109 22.87 -4.24 15.22
CA PHE A 109 22.43 -5.49 15.85
C PHE A 109 20.91 -5.48 16.03
N ILE A 110 20.27 -6.62 15.81
CA ILE A 110 18.86 -6.88 16.15
C ILE A 110 18.81 -8.20 16.92
N ASN A 111 18.27 -8.17 18.13
CA ASN A 111 18.06 -9.38 18.94
C ASN A 111 16.75 -10.06 18.55
N ASN A 112 16.73 -11.39 18.57
CA ASN A 112 15.57 -12.21 18.21
C ASN A 112 14.31 -11.87 19.02
N ASP A 113 14.47 -11.55 20.31
CA ASP A 113 13.36 -11.26 21.22
C ASP A 113 12.83 -9.82 21.08
N GLY A 114 13.54 -8.98 20.33
CA GLY A 114 13.15 -7.60 20.06
C GLY A 114 12.24 -7.48 18.85
N TYR A 115 11.36 -6.48 18.88
CA TYR A 115 10.74 -5.97 17.66
C TYR A 115 11.45 -4.70 17.22
N PHE A 116 11.46 -4.46 15.93
CA PHE A 116 11.79 -3.17 15.37
C PHE A 116 10.67 -2.71 14.45
N GLU A 117 10.61 -1.40 14.26
CA GLU A 117 9.53 -0.73 13.56
C GLU A 117 10.07 -0.03 12.32
N ILE A 118 9.44 -0.31 11.19
CA ILE A 118 9.65 0.44 9.95
C ILE A 118 8.41 1.29 9.68
N PRO A 119 8.52 2.63 9.59
CA PRO A 119 7.38 3.47 9.27
C PRO A 119 6.88 3.19 7.85
N LEU A 120 5.56 3.05 7.70
CA LEU A 120 4.95 2.88 6.39
C LEU A 120 4.98 4.19 5.62
N ASN A 121 5.30 4.11 4.33
CA ASN A 121 5.33 5.28 3.48
C ASN A 121 3.88 5.77 3.22
N LYS A 122 3.64 7.08 3.39
CA LYS A 122 2.32 7.68 3.17
C LYS A 122 1.77 7.41 1.76
N LYS A 123 2.64 7.42 0.74
CA LYS A 123 2.30 7.19 -0.67
C LYS A 123 1.88 5.74 -0.91
N ASP A 124 2.56 4.79 -0.26
CA ASP A 124 2.18 3.37 -0.29
C ASP A 124 0.84 3.14 0.41
N MET A 125 0.61 3.81 1.54
CA MET A 125 -0.68 3.75 2.25
C MET A 125 -1.85 4.28 1.42
N TYR A 126 -1.66 5.28 0.56
CA TYR A 126 -2.71 5.72 -0.36
C TYR A 126 -3.11 4.60 -1.32
N ILE A 127 -2.14 3.84 -1.84
CA ILE A 127 -2.39 2.72 -2.75
C ILE A 127 -3.04 1.54 -2.01
N LEU A 128 -2.56 1.19 -0.81
CA LEU A 128 -3.15 0.13 0.01
C LEU A 128 -4.61 0.46 0.39
N ASN A 129 -4.88 1.71 0.77
CA ASN A 129 -6.25 2.11 1.06
C ASN A 129 -7.11 2.04 -0.20
N TYR A 130 -6.61 2.56 -1.32
CA TYR A 130 -7.31 2.42 -2.59
C TYR A 130 -7.66 0.96 -2.88
N SER A 131 -6.71 0.02 -2.75
CA SER A 131 -6.98 -1.40 -3.01
C SER A 131 -8.00 -1.98 -2.05
N ILE A 132 -7.97 -1.64 -0.76
CA ILE A 132 -8.95 -2.13 0.22
C ILE A 132 -10.38 -1.75 -0.19
N TYR A 133 -10.56 -0.52 -0.68
CA TYR A 133 -11.86 0.01 -1.05
C TYR A 133 -12.38 -0.47 -2.42
N HIS A 134 -11.48 -0.76 -3.36
CA HIS A 134 -11.82 -0.96 -4.77
C HIS A 134 -11.49 -2.37 -5.30
N SER A 135 -10.67 -3.15 -4.58
CA SER A 135 -10.36 -4.50 -5.04
C SER A 135 -11.63 -5.34 -5.00
N ASN A 136 -12.03 -5.83 -6.17
CA ASN A 136 -12.85 -7.03 -6.21
C ASN A 136 -12.05 -8.10 -5.43
N PRO A 137 -12.62 -8.75 -4.40
CA PRO A 137 -11.89 -9.76 -3.62
C PRO A 137 -11.42 -10.95 -4.47
N ARG A 138 -11.88 -11.04 -5.74
CA ARG A 138 -11.43 -12.01 -6.74
C ARG A 138 -10.34 -11.51 -7.69
N GLU A 139 -10.03 -10.21 -7.69
CA GLU A 139 -8.93 -9.65 -8.49
C GLU A 139 -7.60 -9.78 -7.74
N LEU A 140 -6.62 -10.39 -8.40
CA LEU A 140 -5.33 -10.79 -7.81
C LEU A 140 -4.24 -9.72 -7.93
N LYS A 141 -4.58 -8.54 -8.46
CA LYS A 141 -3.68 -7.39 -8.52
C LYS A 141 -3.68 -6.74 -7.13
N TYR A 142 -2.93 -7.32 -6.21
CA TYR A 142 -2.68 -6.71 -4.90
C TYR A 142 -1.45 -5.81 -4.99
N PRO A 143 -1.50 -4.58 -4.47
CA PRO A 143 -0.29 -3.81 -4.27
C PRO A 143 0.57 -4.50 -3.20
N LEU A 144 1.80 -4.86 -3.55
CA LEU A 144 2.73 -5.54 -2.67
C LEU A 144 3.81 -4.56 -2.20
N ILE A 145 4.03 -4.53 -0.89
CA ILE A 145 5.25 -4.00 -0.30
C ILE A 145 6.27 -5.14 -0.22
N GLU A 146 7.50 -4.88 -0.63
CA GLU A 146 8.60 -5.84 -0.47
C GLU A 146 9.60 -5.30 0.56
N PHE A 147 9.95 -6.15 1.52
CA PHE A 147 11.05 -5.93 2.45
C PHE A 147 12.14 -6.96 2.18
N LYS A 148 13.30 -6.48 1.77
CA LYS A 148 14.53 -7.27 1.66
C LYS A 148 15.39 -7.08 2.91
N PHE A 149 15.73 -8.16 3.58
CA PHE A 149 16.59 -8.20 4.75
C PHE A 149 17.93 -8.82 4.38
N GLU A 150 19.00 -8.09 4.62
CA GLU A 150 20.38 -8.53 4.42
C GLU A 150 21.07 -8.48 5.80
N TYR A 151 21.59 -9.58 6.31
CA TYR A 151 22.18 -9.61 7.65
C TYR A 151 23.22 -10.72 7.82
N GLN A 152 23.96 -10.66 8.93
CA GLN A 152 24.91 -11.70 9.34
C GLN A 152 24.49 -12.35 10.65
N ASP A 153 24.69 -13.66 10.82
CA ASP A 153 24.54 -14.32 12.12
C ASP A 153 25.75 -14.09 13.03
N LEU A 154 25.71 -14.62 14.25
CA LEU A 154 26.81 -14.56 15.22
C LEU A 154 28.15 -15.09 14.69
N TYR A 155 28.14 -16.00 13.71
CA TYR A 155 29.31 -16.62 13.09
C TYR A 155 29.72 -15.94 11.77
N ASP A 156 29.19 -14.75 11.49
CA ASP A 156 29.47 -13.93 10.30
C ASP A 156 28.97 -14.55 8.98
N ASN A 157 28.08 -15.56 9.03
CA ASN A 157 27.41 -16.09 7.85
C ASN A 157 26.40 -15.07 7.32
N TYR A 158 26.40 -14.82 6.02
CA TYR A 158 25.49 -13.87 5.37
C TYR A 158 24.16 -14.52 4.98
N TYR A 159 23.07 -13.80 5.23
CA TYR A 159 21.71 -14.19 4.90
C TYR A 159 21.00 -13.07 4.13
N GLU A 160 20.15 -13.48 3.21
CA GLU A 160 19.25 -12.62 2.46
C GLU A 160 17.85 -13.22 2.44
N GLU A 161 16.87 -12.44 2.88
CA GLU A 161 15.47 -12.85 2.96
C GLU A 161 14.57 -11.77 2.37
N ASN A 162 13.50 -12.17 1.68
CA ASN A 162 12.50 -11.27 1.14
C ASN A 162 11.13 -11.61 1.71
N ILE A 163 10.45 -10.59 2.22
CA ILE A 163 9.06 -10.69 2.69
C ILE A 163 8.21 -9.77 1.83
N PHE A 164 7.15 -10.34 1.25
CA PHE A 164 6.15 -9.59 0.49
C PHE A 164 4.89 -9.47 1.30
N VAL A 165 4.39 -8.25 1.45
CA VAL A 165 3.24 -7.92 2.29
C VAL A 165 2.20 -7.21 1.45
N SER A 166 0.94 -7.63 1.54
CA SER A 166 -0.20 -6.85 1.04
C SER A 166 -1.25 -6.70 2.12
N ILE A 167 -2.17 -5.75 1.90
CA ILE A 167 -3.39 -5.65 2.69
C ILE A 167 -4.55 -5.98 1.76
N SER A 168 -5.22 -7.10 2.02
CA SER A 168 -6.35 -7.57 1.23
C SER A 168 -7.67 -7.19 1.91
N ASN A 169 -8.70 -6.97 1.09
CA ASN A 169 -10.07 -6.82 1.57
C ASN A 169 -10.77 -8.19 1.57
N HIS A 170 -11.24 -8.62 2.73
CA HIS A 170 -12.00 -9.86 2.87
C HIS A 170 -13.52 -9.63 2.89
N ALA A 171 -13.97 -8.47 3.37
CA ALA A 171 -15.39 -8.15 3.40
C ALA A 171 -15.62 -6.64 3.45
N LEU A 172 -16.52 -6.16 2.59
CA LEU A 172 -17.05 -4.80 2.61
C LEU A 172 -18.54 -4.87 2.95
N ARG A 173 -18.99 -4.10 3.95
CA ARG A 173 -20.42 -3.97 4.27
C ARG A 173 -20.81 -2.51 4.25
N HIS A 174 -21.78 -2.21 3.40
CA HIS A 174 -22.53 -0.97 3.43
C HIS A 174 -23.78 -1.23 4.27
N LYS A 175 -23.94 -0.50 5.37
CA LYS A 175 -25.21 -0.46 6.09
C LYS A 175 -25.95 0.79 5.61
N PRO A 176 -27.09 0.66 4.90
CA PRO A 176 -27.82 1.81 4.39
C PRO A 176 -28.25 2.80 5.49
N ASP A 177 -28.40 2.31 6.72
CA ASP A 177 -28.94 3.04 7.86
C ASP A 177 -27.85 3.76 8.69
N GLU A 178 -26.57 3.48 8.41
CA GLU A 178 -25.42 4.14 9.04
C GLU A 178 -24.62 4.79 7.90
N GLU A 179 -24.28 6.08 7.98
CA GLU A 179 -23.33 6.72 7.05
C GLU A 179 -21.89 6.19 7.25
N SER A 180 -21.73 4.88 7.41
CA SER A 180 -20.46 4.22 7.69
C SER A 180 -20.27 3.00 6.78
N ILE A 181 -19.04 2.84 6.32
CA ILE A 181 -18.58 1.66 5.60
C ILE A 181 -17.77 0.83 6.57
N THR A 182 -18.16 -0.44 6.76
CA THR A 182 -17.36 -1.39 7.54
C THR A 182 -16.52 -2.24 6.61
N ILE A 183 -15.20 -2.24 6.83
CA ILE A 183 -14.25 -3.02 6.04
C ILE A 183 -13.56 -4.02 6.97
N ARG A 184 -13.45 -5.28 6.52
CA ARG A 184 -12.57 -6.27 7.13
C ARG A 184 -11.37 -6.49 6.21
N ALA A 185 -10.23 -5.92 6.59
CA ALA A 185 -8.96 -6.13 5.91
C ALA A 185 -8.06 -7.10 6.67
N MET A 186 -7.16 -7.79 5.98
CA MET A 186 -6.14 -8.67 6.56
C MET A 186 -4.77 -8.32 6.01
N LEU A 187 -3.75 -8.43 6.86
CA LEU A 187 -2.36 -8.40 6.44
C LEU A 187 -2.00 -9.79 5.90
N ASP A 188 -1.68 -9.85 4.62
CA ASP A 188 -1.28 -11.10 3.98
C ASP A 188 0.22 -11.09 3.69
N GLU A 189 0.90 -12.12 4.17
CA GLU A 189 2.26 -12.44 3.77
C GLU A 189 2.23 -13.32 2.52
N PHE A 190 3.09 -12.99 1.56
CA PHE A 190 3.22 -13.72 0.31
C PHE A 190 4.65 -14.25 0.17
N THR A 191 4.73 -15.53 -0.14
CA THR A 191 5.96 -16.13 -0.69
C THR A 191 6.04 -15.85 -2.19
N ILE A 192 7.23 -15.96 -2.76
CA ILE A 192 7.44 -15.85 -4.21
C ILE A 192 6.55 -16.86 -4.95
N ASP A 193 6.51 -18.12 -4.50
CA ASP A 193 5.66 -19.17 -5.07
C ASP A 193 4.17 -18.79 -5.07
N LYS A 194 3.69 -18.16 -3.99
CA LYS A 194 2.30 -17.69 -3.90
C LYS A 194 2.05 -16.57 -4.91
N ILE A 195 2.99 -15.64 -5.07
CA ILE A 195 2.89 -14.55 -6.08
C ILE A 195 2.84 -15.14 -7.50
N GLU A 196 3.75 -16.06 -7.83
CA GLU A 196 3.80 -16.70 -9.14
C GLU A 196 2.53 -17.48 -9.47
N LYS A 197 2.02 -18.26 -8.51
CA LYS A 197 0.76 -19.00 -8.66
C LYS A 197 -0.42 -18.07 -8.93
N LEU A 198 -0.51 -16.95 -8.22
CA LEU A 198 -1.58 -15.96 -8.43
C LEU A 198 -1.47 -15.26 -9.78
N ASN A 199 -0.24 -14.90 -10.20
CA ASN A 199 0.00 -14.32 -11.52
C ASN A 199 -0.39 -15.25 -12.67
N ARG A 200 -0.15 -16.56 -12.51
CA ARG A 200 -0.55 -17.58 -13.48
C ARG A 200 -2.07 -17.69 -13.61
N ILE A 201 -2.79 -17.83 -12.48
CA ILE A 201 -4.26 -17.90 -12.45
C ILE A 201 -4.88 -16.67 -13.14
N THR A 202 -4.29 -15.49 -12.89
CA THR A 202 -4.75 -14.24 -13.50
C THR A 202 -4.63 -14.28 -15.02
N ARG A 203 -3.49 -14.71 -15.56
CA ARG A 203 -3.29 -14.84 -17.01
C ARG A 203 -4.26 -15.83 -17.66
N GLU A 204 -4.50 -16.95 -17.00
CA GLU A 204 -5.42 -17.99 -17.49
C GLU A 204 -6.88 -17.48 -17.54
N ASN A 205 -7.33 -16.74 -16.52
CA ASN A 205 -8.67 -16.13 -16.51
C ASN A 205 -8.85 -15.04 -17.58
N TYR A 206 -7.86 -14.15 -17.76
CA TYR A 206 -7.91 -13.12 -18.80
C TYR A 206 -7.93 -13.71 -20.22
N GLN A 207 -7.18 -14.79 -20.45
CA GLN A 207 -7.27 -15.51 -21.72
C GLN A 207 -8.67 -16.07 -21.91
N HIS A 208 -9.24 -16.71 -20.89
CA HIS A 208 -10.58 -17.27 -20.96
C HIS A 208 -11.62 -16.19 -21.30
N ASP A 209 -11.64 -15.05 -20.60
CA ASP A 209 -12.60 -13.98 -20.87
C ASP A 209 -12.43 -13.35 -22.26
N SER A 210 -11.21 -13.27 -22.79
CA SER A 210 -10.94 -12.76 -24.14
C SER A 210 -11.41 -13.68 -25.29
N PHE A 211 -11.64 -14.96 -25.02
CA PHE A 211 -12.18 -15.91 -25.99
C PHE A 211 -13.71 -15.93 -26.05
N TYR A 212 -14.40 -15.34 -25.06
CA TYR A 212 -15.87 -15.32 -24.96
C TYR A 212 -16.48 -13.91 -25.06
N SER A 213 -15.68 -12.88 -25.32
CA SER A 213 -16.09 -11.51 -25.65
C SER A 213 -16.08 -11.27 -27.16
#